data_AF-A0A7J7TB54-F1
#
_entry.id   AF-A0A7J7TB54-F1
#
_cell.length_a   1.000
_cell.length_b   1.000
_cell.length_c   1.000
_cell.angle_alpha   90.00
_cell.angle_beta   90.00
_cell.angle_gamma   90.00
#
_symmetry.space_group_name_H-M   'P 1'
#
loop_
_entity.id
_entity.type
_entity.pdbx_description
1 polymer ?
#
loop_
_entity_poly.entity_id
_entity_poly.type
_entity_poly.pdbx_seq_one_letter_code
_entity_poly.pdbx_strand_id
1 'polypeptide(L)'
;MAARRLLGATRTWAGCRPRELPAPAAPGRLLVRDYAKKPAVKGGKGGKGGGMVSEDLKDPEVCTDPVRLTTHAMGVNIYKEGQDVALKPDAEYPEWLFQVNVGPPKKLEELDPETWEHWRLLRKHNMWRHNRLSKNKKF
;
A
#
# COMPACT_ATOMS: atom_id res chain seq x y z
N MET A 1 8.59 73.59 7.35
CA MET A 1 7.21 73.16 7.04
C MET A 1 7.17 72.55 5.65
N ALA A 2 7.33 71.23 5.52
CA ALA A 2 6.93 70.44 4.35
C ALA A 2 7.21 68.95 4.66
N ALA A 3 6.15 68.16 4.73
CA ALA A 3 6.14 66.81 5.25
C ALA A 3 6.87 65.80 4.33
N ARG A 4 7.65 64.91 4.93
CA ARG A 4 8.26 63.75 4.27
C ARG A 4 7.17 62.70 4.01
N ARG A 5 7.12 62.24 2.76
CA ARG A 5 6.21 61.20 2.26
C ARG A 5 6.48 59.87 2.97
N LEU A 6 5.50 59.36 3.70
CA LEU A 6 5.48 57.99 4.22
C LEU A 6 4.98 57.06 3.11
N LEU A 7 5.87 56.27 2.51
CA LEU A 7 5.50 55.12 1.69
C LEU A 7 5.24 53.94 2.63
N GLY A 8 4.00 53.84 3.12
CA GLY A 8 3.52 52.66 3.83
C GLY A 8 3.21 51.55 2.81
N ALA A 9 3.98 50.47 2.82
CA ALA A 9 3.68 49.27 2.07
C ALA A 9 2.44 48.60 2.65
N THR A 10 1.31 48.68 1.94
CA THR A 10 0.11 47.90 2.26
C THR A 10 0.34 46.47 1.79
N ARG A 11 0.71 45.60 2.72
CA ARG A 11 0.68 44.15 2.54
C ARG A 11 -0.78 43.73 2.50
N THR A 12 -1.37 43.68 1.31
CA THR A 12 -2.72 43.17 1.11
C THR A 12 -2.73 41.68 1.47
N TRP A 13 -3.45 41.35 2.54
CA TRP A 13 -3.84 39.98 2.81
C TRP A 13 -4.84 39.62 1.71
N ALA A 14 -4.40 38.84 0.72
CA ALA A 14 -5.32 38.20 -0.20
C ALA A 14 -6.23 37.29 0.63
N GLY A 15 -7.47 37.74 0.82
CA GLY A 15 -8.49 37.00 1.57
C GLY A 15 -8.63 35.59 1.03
N CYS A 16 -8.81 34.64 1.95
CA CYS A 16 -9.30 33.31 1.63
C CYS A 16 -10.58 33.46 0.80
N ARG A 17 -10.51 33.21 -0.51
CA ARG A 17 -11.72 32.98 -1.28
C ARG A 17 -12.37 31.71 -0.72
N PRO A 18 -13.67 31.72 -0.35
CA PRO A 18 -14.37 30.47 -0.15
C PRO A 18 -14.28 29.70 -1.47
N ARG A 19 -13.83 28.45 -1.38
CA ARG A 19 -13.85 27.53 -2.50
C ARG A 19 -15.32 27.29 -2.81
N GLU A 20 -15.84 27.98 -3.83
CA GLU A 20 -17.15 27.74 -4.42
C GLU A 20 -17.32 26.22 -4.62
N LEU A 21 -18.26 25.64 -3.88
CA LEU A 21 -18.65 24.25 -4.05
C LEU A 21 -19.39 24.15 -5.38
N PRO A 22 -19.00 23.26 -6.31
CA PRO A 22 -19.79 23.05 -7.51
C PRO A 22 -21.21 22.62 -7.11
N ALA A 23 -22.20 23.28 -7.69
CA ALA A 23 -23.62 23.09 -7.40
C ALA A 23 -24.02 21.60 -7.36
N PRO A 24 -24.97 21.19 -6.48
CA PRO A 24 -25.41 19.82 -6.40
C PRO A 24 -26.02 19.39 -7.75
N ALA A 25 -25.39 18.40 -8.37
CA ALA A 25 -25.87 17.78 -9.61
C ALA A 25 -27.31 17.26 -9.41
N ALA A 26 -28.15 17.48 -10.42
CA ALA A 26 -29.53 17.02 -10.47
C ALA A 26 -29.68 15.53 -10.08
N PRO A 27 -30.76 15.15 -9.37
CA PRO A 27 -30.96 13.77 -8.94
C PRO A 27 -31.26 12.89 -10.17
N GLY A 28 -30.34 11.98 -10.50
CA GLY A 28 -30.57 11.00 -11.55
C GLY A 28 -29.35 10.39 -12.22
N ARG A 29 -28.14 10.86 -11.97
CA ARG A 29 -26.92 10.28 -12.58
C ARG A 29 -26.21 9.35 -11.60
N LEU A 30 -26.55 8.06 -11.63
CA LEU A 30 -25.75 7.00 -11.01
C LEU A 30 -24.38 6.97 -11.70
N LEU A 31 -23.37 7.57 -11.07
CA LEU A 31 -21.97 7.39 -11.46
C LEU A 31 -21.52 6.01 -10.98
N VAL A 32 -21.76 4.98 -11.79
CA VAL A 32 -21.14 3.67 -11.60
C VAL A 32 -19.65 3.82 -11.87
N ARG A 33 -18.82 3.56 -10.86
CA ARG A 33 -17.36 3.44 -11.04
C ARG A 33 -17.05 2.01 -11.44
N ASP A 34 -17.02 1.74 -12.74
CA ASP A 34 -16.52 0.48 -13.26
C ASP A 34 -14.99 0.43 -13.16
N TYR A 35 -14.45 -0.65 -12.58
CA TYR A 35 -13.00 -0.91 -12.55
C TYR A 35 -12.48 -1.24 -13.97
N ALA A 36 -11.20 -0.94 -14.23
CA ALA A 36 -10.56 -1.21 -15.53
C ALA A 36 -10.65 -2.69 -15.93
N LYS A 37 -11.48 -2.98 -16.93
CA LYS A 37 -11.64 -4.30 -17.52
C LYS A 37 -10.48 -4.55 -18.48
N LYS A 38 -9.75 -5.66 -18.31
CA LYS A 38 -8.71 -6.11 -19.27
C LYS A 38 -9.37 -6.28 -20.66
N PRO A 39 -8.79 -5.78 -21.75
CA PRO A 39 -9.35 -5.96 -23.08
C PRO A 39 -9.32 -7.45 -23.41
N ALA A 40 -10.50 -8.07 -23.43
CA ALA A 40 -10.66 -9.40 -23.98
C ALA A 40 -10.47 -9.31 -25.50
N VAL A 41 -9.28 -9.70 -25.98
CA VAL A 41 -9.06 -9.97 -27.40
C VAL A 41 -9.94 -11.16 -27.76
N LYS A 42 -11.02 -10.88 -28.47
CA LYS A 42 -11.83 -11.86 -29.18
C LYS A 42 -11.14 -12.16 -30.51
N GLY A 43 -10.62 -13.38 -30.64
CA GLY A 43 -10.08 -13.93 -31.88
C GLY A 43 -9.11 -15.04 -31.50
N GLY A 44 -9.32 -16.29 -31.87
CA GLY A 44 -9.63 -16.72 -33.22
C GLY A 44 -8.51 -17.69 -33.61
N LYS A 45 -8.90 -18.93 -33.82
CA LYS A 45 -8.14 -20.07 -34.33
C LYS A 45 -7.00 -19.68 -35.29
N GLY A 46 -5.75 -19.97 -34.88
CA GLY A 46 -4.59 -20.26 -35.74
C GLY A 46 -4.02 -19.13 -36.60
N GLY A 47 -2.76 -18.76 -36.35
CA GLY A 47 -1.98 -17.97 -37.32
C GLY A 47 -0.68 -17.40 -36.77
N LYS A 48 0.43 -18.12 -36.99
CA LYS A 48 1.84 -17.73 -36.92
C LYS A 48 2.15 -16.23 -36.68
N GLY A 49 2.77 -15.97 -35.54
CA GLY A 49 3.50 -14.73 -35.27
C GLY A 49 4.35 -14.86 -34.01
N GLY A 50 5.63 -15.16 -34.22
CA GLY A 50 6.79 -14.84 -33.35
C GLY A 50 6.67 -15.07 -31.85
N GLY A 51 7.44 -16.01 -31.34
CA GLY A 51 7.58 -16.24 -29.91
C GLY A 51 7.96 -14.98 -29.15
N MET A 52 7.13 -14.64 -28.17
CA MET A 52 7.65 -14.20 -26.90
C MET A 52 7.69 -15.50 -26.09
N VAL A 53 8.87 -16.11 -26.02
CA VAL A 53 9.18 -17.02 -24.91
C VAL A 53 8.71 -16.26 -23.68
N SER A 54 7.73 -16.80 -22.96
CA SER A 54 7.65 -16.51 -21.54
C SER A 54 9.01 -16.94 -21.01
N GLU A 55 10.00 -16.04 -21.10
CA GLU A 55 11.22 -16.13 -20.34
C GLU A 55 10.69 -16.33 -18.94
N ASP A 56 10.73 -17.58 -18.49
CA ASP A 56 10.34 -17.95 -17.15
C ASP A 56 11.04 -16.92 -16.28
N LEU A 57 10.27 -16.06 -15.62
CA LEU A 57 10.80 -15.05 -14.72
C LEU A 57 11.45 -15.83 -13.59
N LYS A 58 12.71 -16.23 -13.82
CA LYS A 58 13.51 -16.98 -12.88
C LYS A 58 13.83 -16.01 -11.78
N ASP A 59 13.39 -16.36 -10.58
CA ASP A 59 13.81 -15.64 -9.39
C ASP A 59 15.35 -15.62 -9.35
N PRO A 60 15.95 -14.49 -8.95
CA PRO A 60 17.40 -14.38 -8.90
C PRO A 60 18.00 -15.46 -8.01
N GLU A 61 19.16 -15.98 -8.42
CA GLU A 61 19.84 -17.06 -7.71
C GLU A 61 20.20 -16.62 -6.28
N VAL A 62 19.72 -17.36 -5.29
CA VAL A 62 19.97 -17.09 -3.87
C VAL A 62 21.25 -17.78 -3.43
N CYS A 63 22.12 -17.03 -2.73
CA CYS A 63 23.34 -17.58 -2.15
C CYS A 63 23.02 -18.67 -1.12
N THR A 64 23.66 -19.83 -1.22
CA THR A 64 23.46 -20.99 -0.33
C THR A 64 24.52 -21.08 0.77
N ASP A 65 25.46 -20.13 0.83
CA ASP A 65 26.58 -20.14 1.79
C ASP A 65 26.11 -19.70 3.19
N PRO A 66 26.27 -20.54 4.24
CA PRO A 66 25.74 -20.24 5.57
C PRO A 66 26.45 -19.05 6.25
N VAL A 67 27.74 -18.85 5.97
CA VAL A 67 28.52 -17.74 6.54
C VAL A 67 28.06 -16.40 5.98
N ARG A 68 27.71 -16.34 4.69
CA ARG A 68 27.25 -15.11 4.05
C ARG A 68 25.84 -14.73 4.53
N LEU A 69 24.96 -15.72 4.71
CA LEU A 69 23.59 -15.51 5.19
C LEU A 69 23.51 -15.04 6.65
N THR A 70 24.50 -15.38 7.48
CA THR A 70 24.55 -14.99 8.90
C THR A 70 25.25 -13.65 9.13
N THR A 71 26.12 -13.22 8.21
CA THR A 71 26.89 -11.98 8.35
C THR A 71 26.25 -10.81 7.61
N HIS A 72 25.53 -11.07 6.52
CA HIS A 72 24.99 -10.05 5.63
C HIS A 72 23.56 -10.38 5.23
N ALA A 73 22.75 -9.34 5.03
CA ALA A 73 21.37 -9.47 4.56
C ALA A 73 21.33 -9.57 3.03
N MET A 74 21.40 -10.80 2.51
CA MET A 74 21.28 -11.08 1.08
C MET A 74 19.90 -10.67 0.55
N GLY A 75 19.84 -10.01 -0.61
CA GLY A 75 18.58 -9.63 -1.27
C GLY A 75 17.98 -8.30 -0.81
N VAL A 76 18.65 -7.57 0.10
CA VAL A 76 18.26 -6.21 0.47
C VAL A 76 18.69 -5.20 -0.61
N ASN A 77 19.84 -5.42 -1.25
CA ASN A 77 20.30 -4.58 -2.33
C ASN A 77 19.66 -4.99 -3.67
N ILE A 78 18.92 -4.07 -4.30
CA ILE A 78 18.24 -4.27 -5.59
C ILE A 78 19.08 -3.72 -6.75
N TYR A 79 20.10 -2.90 -6.46
CA TYR A 79 20.94 -2.28 -7.48
C TYR A 79 22.02 -3.25 -7.95
N LYS A 80 22.32 -3.22 -9.26
CA LYS A 80 23.38 -4.05 -9.87
C LYS A 80 24.77 -3.72 -9.31
N GLU A 81 24.97 -2.46 -8.97
CA GLU A 81 26.20 -1.94 -8.37
C GLU A 81 25.88 -1.56 -6.94
N GLY A 82 26.40 -2.34 -5.99
CA GLY A 82 26.21 -2.11 -4.57
C GLY A 82 26.56 -3.36 -3.78
N GLN A 83 27.06 -3.16 -2.57
CA GLN A 83 27.36 -4.26 -1.66
C GLN A 83 26.15 -4.53 -0.76
N ASP A 84 25.92 -5.81 -0.44
CA ASP A 84 24.89 -6.20 0.51
C ASP A 84 25.18 -5.65 1.92
N VAL A 85 24.12 -5.28 2.62
CA VAL A 85 24.22 -4.66 3.96
C VAL A 85 24.64 -5.71 4.98
N ALA A 86 25.74 -5.45 5.70
CA ALA A 86 26.18 -6.27 6.83
C ALA A 86 25.21 -6.14 8.01
N LEU A 87 24.95 -7.26 8.70
CA LEU A 87 24.12 -7.27 9.90
C LEU A 87 24.87 -6.62 11.07
N LYS A 88 24.17 -5.75 11.79
CA LYS A 88 24.68 -5.04 12.95
C LYS A 88 24.49 -5.90 14.21
N PRO A 89 25.20 -5.61 15.31
CA PRO A 89 24.91 -6.25 16.60
C PRO A 89 23.54 -5.82 17.14
N ASP A 90 22.93 -6.67 17.97
CA ASP A 90 21.57 -6.48 18.51
C ASP A 90 21.37 -5.14 19.24
N ALA A 91 22.43 -4.58 19.84
CA ALA A 91 22.40 -3.31 20.55
C ALA A 91 22.14 -2.09 19.65
N GLU A 92 22.42 -2.19 18.35
CA GLU A 92 22.13 -1.12 17.39
C GLU A 92 20.67 -1.13 16.92
N TYR A 93 19.97 -2.25 17.10
CA TYR A 93 18.58 -2.36 16.71
C TYR A 93 17.66 -1.85 17.82
N PRO A 94 16.55 -1.17 17.47
CA PRO A 94 15.64 -0.64 18.46
C PRO A 94 14.89 -1.78 19.18
N GLU A 95 14.64 -1.59 20.47
CA GLU A 95 14.12 -2.65 21.34
C GLU A 95 12.73 -3.16 20.93
N TRP A 96 11.89 -2.31 20.32
CA TRP A 96 10.57 -2.71 19.85
C TRP A 96 10.63 -3.85 18.82
N LEU A 97 11.75 -4.01 18.10
CA LEU A 97 11.93 -5.09 17.11
C LEU A 97 11.83 -6.47 17.77
N PHE A 98 12.40 -6.60 18.97
CA PHE A 98 12.41 -7.86 19.73
C PHE A 98 11.12 -8.10 20.51
N GLN A 99 10.23 -7.09 20.58
CA GLN A 99 8.93 -7.18 21.24
C GLN A 99 7.80 -7.56 20.27
N VAL A 100 8.09 -7.66 18.96
CA VAL A 100 7.09 -8.04 17.95
C VAL A 100 6.73 -9.52 18.07
N ASN A 101 5.45 -9.85 17.89
CA ASN A 101 5.00 -11.25 17.87
C ASN A 101 5.41 -11.92 16.54
N VAL A 102 6.41 -12.80 16.60
CA VAL A 102 6.87 -13.64 15.47
C VAL A 102 6.07 -14.96 15.38
N GLY A 103 5.28 -15.26 16.40
CA GLY A 103 4.46 -16.46 16.47
C GLY A 103 3.14 -16.35 15.70
N PRO A 104 2.20 -17.29 15.95
CA PRO A 104 0.87 -17.22 15.37
C PRO A 104 0.16 -15.92 15.78
N PRO A 105 -0.76 -15.41 14.94
CA PRO A 105 -1.54 -14.24 15.27
C PRO A 105 -2.39 -14.49 16.52
N LYS A 106 -2.47 -13.48 17.39
CA LYS A 106 -3.30 -13.52 18.61
C LYS A 106 -4.76 -13.78 18.24
N LYS A 107 -5.44 -14.59 19.06
CA LYS A 107 -6.86 -14.88 18.87
C LYS A 107 -7.72 -13.72 19.37
N LEU A 108 -8.98 -13.66 18.92
CA LEU A 108 -9.91 -12.63 19.35
C LEU A 108 -10.16 -12.66 20.87
N GLU A 109 -10.16 -13.85 21.48
CA GLU A 109 -10.39 -14.05 22.92
C GLU A 109 -9.22 -13.57 23.78
N GLU A 110 -8.01 -13.54 23.23
CA GLU A 110 -6.79 -13.11 23.91
C GLU A 110 -6.59 -11.59 23.84
N LEU A 111 -7.31 -10.92 22.93
CA LEU A 111 -7.21 -9.47 22.74
C LEU A 111 -8.20 -8.74 23.62
N ASP A 112 -7.71 -7.70 24.27
CA ASP A 112 -8.50 -6.78 25.08
C ASP A 112 -9.56 -6.05 24.22
N PRO A 113 -10.85 -6.09 24.60
CA PRO A 113 -11.94 -5.40 23.89
C PRO A 113 -11.76 -3.89 23.73
N GLU A 114 -10.99 -3.25 24.60
CA GLU A 114 -10.73 -1.80 24.52
C GLU A 114 -9.67 -1.43 23.48
N THR A 115 -8.99 -2.43 22.90
CA THR A 115 -7.94 -2.21 21.89
C THR A 115 -8.52 -2.21 20.47
N TRP A 116 -8.03 -1.31 19.61
CA TRP A 116 -8.45 -1.23 18.20
C TRP A 116 -8.22 -2.54 17.40
N GLU A 117 -7.20 -3.32 17.77
CA GLU A 117 -6.84 -4.60 17.15
C GLU A 117 -7.95 -5.64 17.29
N HIS A 118 -8.61 -5.67 18.46
CA HIS A 118 -9.75 -6.54 18.73
C HIS A 118 -10.87 -6.30 17.71
N TRP A 119 -11.26 -5.04 17.53
CA TRP A 119 -12.31 -4.66 16.60
C TRP A 119 -11.94 -4.91 15.13
N ARG A 120 -10.65 -4.80 14.78
CA ARG A 120 -10.17 -5.16 13.44
C ARG A 120 -10.34 -6.65 13.16
N LEU A 121 -9.98 -7.51 14.11
CA LEU A 121 -10.19 -8.95 13.97
C LEU A 121 -11.68 -9.31 13.96
N LEU A 122 -12.50 -8.69 14.81
CA LEU A 122 -13.94 -8.92 14.82
C LEU A 122 -14.58 -8.57 13.48
N ARG A 123 -14.19 -7.44 12.88
CA ARG A 123 -14.64 -7.05 11.53
C ARG A 123 -14.24 -8.09 10.48
N LYS A 124 -13.01 -8.60 10.55
CA LYS A 124 -12.50 -9.65 9.65
C LYS A 124 -13.32 -10.95 9.78
N HIS A 125 -13.66 -11.36 11.00
CA HIS A 125 -14.54 -12.51 11.25
C HIS A 125 -15.95 -12.30 10.68
N ASN A 126 -16.52 -11.11 10.86
CA ASN A 126 -17.83 -10.77 10.32
C ASN A 126 -17.85 -10.79 8.78
N MET A 127 -16.80 -10.27 8.13
CA MET A 127 -16.63 -10.38 6.68
C MET A 127 -16.55 -11.84 6.22
N TRP A 128 -15.78 -12.67 6.91
CA TRP A 128 -15.69 -14.09 6.58
C TRP A 128 -17.01 -14.83 6.74
N ARG A 129 -17.76 -14.52 7.80
CA ARG A 129 -19.11 -15.04 8.02
C ARG A 129 -20.03 -14.61 6.87
N HIS A 130 -20.03 -13.33 6.52
CA HIS A 130 -20.83 -12.81 5.42
C HIS A 130 -20.48 -13.49 4.10
N ASN A 131 -19.20 -13.58 3.75
CA ASN A 131 -18.72 -14.25 2.54
C ASN A 131 -19.13 -15.73 2.51
N ARG A 132 -19.11 -16.42 3.66
CA ARG A 132 -19.55 -17.82 3.74
C ARG A 132 -21.04 -17.96 3.47
N LEU A 133 -21.86 -17.03 3.98
CA LEU A 133 -23.32 -17.04 3.80
C LEU A 133 -23.74 -16.56 2.40
N SER A 134 -23.00 -15.63 1.80
CA SER A 134 -23.31 -15.11 0.46
C SER A 134 -22.88 -16.03 -0.67
N LYS A 135 -21.95 -16.97 -0.43
CA LYS A 135 -21.51 -17.98 -1.43
C LYS A 135 -22.65 -18.74 -2.11
N ASN A 136 -23.72 -19.04 -1.37
CA ASN A 136 -24.83 -19.85 -1.87
C ASN A 136 -26.04 -18.99 -2.32
N LYS A 137 -25.94 -17.66 -2.25
CA LYS A 137 -27.00 -16.78 -2.71
C LYS A 137 -26.85 -16.57 -4.22
N LYS A 138 -27.85 -16.98 -4.97
CA LYS A 138 -28.02 -16.55 -6.37
C LYS A 138 -28.56 -15.11 -6.35
N PHE A 139 -28.16 -14.31 -7.33
CA PHE A 139 -28.53 -12.91 -7.47
C PHE A 139 -30.04 -12.70 -7.46
#